data_AF-A0A967WT91-F1
#
_entry.id   AF-A0A967WT91-F1
#
_cell.length_a   1.000
_cell.length_b   1.000
_cell.length_c   1.000
_cell.angle_alpha   90.00
_cell.angle_beta   90.00
_cell.angle_gamma   90.00
#
_symmetry.space_group_name_H-M   'P 1'
#
loop_
_entity.id
_entity.type
_entity.pdbx_description
1 polymer ?
#
loop_
_entity_poly.entity_id
_entity_poly.type
_entity_poly.pdbx_seq_one_letter_code
_entity_poly.pdbx_strand_id
1 'polypeptide(L)'
;PFAFLPLAGLPVLLIGTPSFAINLLSANTAMHDATGGQYGADVAPWLAWGALFGLLYLSQGLTRLWPQAQPAITTGLSAVLLAAALIWQIFWGFSPLALDPPQSRWAVTGHDRLAQRFLAQIPPDAPVAAQGKLYPHLSNRPIAYQLPNVNEAEYVIMDVTNETWPIHPNDLRALTDKLLKSGEFGVLDAADGYLLLRRGEAETRLPTAFYDFARVTDVTPQYPLAVEFGGKLRLLGFDVLDDPRRRETSVRLYWQALEPIEDDLRLYPFFVDEAGQVIETTDERPLITQLWYPPALWRPGEYVIAQTMPWPLGDRWSLAVGVLAGDEWSDWSQRLPVRVLSSPSSEEPGITAPPSGG
;
A
#
# COMPACT_ATOMS: atom_id res chain seq x y z
N PRO A 1 9.61 -11.22 20.49
CA PRO A 1 10.00 -12.64 20.27
C PRO A 1 11.04 -13.27 21.21
N PHE A 2 11.86 -12.50 21.96
CA PHE A 2 13.02 -13.05 22.71
C PHE A 2 12.81 -13.28 24.23
N ALA A 3 11.57 -13.27 24.73
CA ALA A 3 11.23 -13.53 26.13
C ALA A 3 12.05 -12.74 27.19
N PHE A 4 12.45 -11.50 26.87
CA PHE A 4 13.34 -10.66 27.70
C PHE A 4 14.72 -11.25 28.06
N LEU A 5 15.07 -12.43 27.53
CA LEU A 5 16.38 -13.05 27.73
C LEU A 5 17.56 -12.15 27.32
N PRO A 6 17.46 -11.27 26.30
CA PRO A 6 18.55 -10.34 25.98
C PRO A 6 19.01 -9.48 27.16
N LEU A 7 18.12 -9.14 28.09
CA LEU A 7 18.47 -8.37 29.29
C LEU A 7 19.35 -9.16 30.25
N ALA A 8 19.13 -10.47 30.38
CA ALA A 8 20.01 -11.32 31.17
C ALA A 8 21.38 -11.52 30.49
N GLY A 9 21.43 -11.44 29.16
CA GLY A 9 22.64 -11.47 28.34
C GLY A 9 23.28 -10.10 28.11
N LEU A 10 23.01 -9.09 28.96
CA LEU A 10 23.39 -7.69 28.75
C LEU A 10 24.84 -7.47 28.30
N PRO A 11 25.87 -8.15 28.85
CA PRO A 11 27.25 -7.94 28.41
C PRO A 11 27.46 -8.21 26.91
N VAL A 12 26.75 -9.20 26.35
CA VAL A 12 26.81 -9.53 24.92
C VAL A 12 25.90 -8.62 24.11
N LEU A 13 24.74 -8.27 24.66
CA LEU A 13 23.82 -7.31 24.02
C LEU A 13 24.49 -5.95 23.78
N LEU A 14 25.35 -5.51 24.71
CA LEU A 14 26.10 -4.25 24.60
C LEU A 14 27.06 -4.20 23.40
N ILE A 15 27.43 -5.33 22.79
CA ILE A 15 28.21 -5.33 21.54
C ILE A 15 27.40 -4.69 20.40
N GLY A 16 26.08 -4.88 20.41
CA GLY A 16 25.16 -4.27 19.45
C GLY A 16 24.80 -2.82 19.74
N THR A 17 25.37 -2.19 20.79
CA THR A 17 25.02 -0.81 21.21
C THR A 17 25.04 0.20 20.06
N PRO A 18 26.01 0.19 19.11
CA PRO A 18 25.96 1.09 17.97
C PRO A 18 24.69 0.95 17.13
N SER A 19 24.25 -0.28 16.83
CA SER A 19 23.02 -0.55 16.08
C SER A 19 21.78 -0.09 16.84
N PHE A 20 21.71 -0.35 18.16
CA PHE A 20 20.62 0.15 19.00
C PHE A 20 20.58 1.68 19.06
N ALA A 21 21.75 2.32 19.20
CA ALA A 21 21.87 3.78 19.30
C ALA A 21 21.44 4.47 18.02
N ILE A 22 21.77 3.92 16.84
CA ILE A 22 21.31 4.45 15.55
C ILE A 22 19.78 4.49 15.51
N ASN A 23 19.11 3.39 15.89
CA ASN A 23 17.66 3.35 15.87
C ASN A 23 17.07 4.30 16.93
N LEU A 24 17.49 4.17 18.20
CA LEU A 24 16.90 4.89 19.34
C LEU A 24 17.17 6.40 19.38
N LEU A 25 18.26 6.86 18.75
CA LEU A 25 18.62 8.28 18.69
C LEU A 25 18.21 8.93 17.37
N SER A 26 17.57 8.18 16.47
CA SER A 26 17.16 8.71 15.18
C SER A 26 16.01 9.71 15.33
N ALA A 27 16.07 10.79 14.55
CA ALA A 27 14.93 11.68 14.38
C ALA A 27 13.83 11.07 13.47
N ASN A 28 14.16 10.01 12.73
CA ASN A 28 13.19 9.29 11.91
C ASN A 28 12.42 8.28 12.77
N THR A 29 11.16 8.58 13.04
CA THR A 29 10.27 7.74 13.85
C THR A 29 10.12 6.32 13.30
N ALA A 30 10.28 6.11 11.98
CA ALA A 30 10.25 4.78 11.38
C ALA A 30 11.39 3.87 11.89
N MET A 31 12.51 4.44 12.36
CA MET A 31 13.62 3.66 12.91
C MET A 31 13.35 3.17 14.34
N HIS A 32 12.34 3.73 15.02
CA HIS A 32 11.87 3.25 16.33
C HIS A 32 10.89 2.08 16.21
N ASP A 33 10.32 1.87 15.02
CA ASP A 33 9.36 0.81 14.77
C ASP A 33 10.05 -0.52 14.46
N ALA A 34 9.99 -1.44 15.42
CA ALA A 34 10.51 -2.80 15.29
C ALA A 34 9.60 -3.75 14.50
N THR A 35 8.41 -3.31 14.11
CA THR A 35 7.34 -4.15 13.53
C THR A 35 6.95 -3.77 12.11
N GLY A 36 6.94 -2.48 11.76
CA GLY A 36 6.50 -2.00 10.44
C GLY A 36 7.62 -1.73 9.44
N GLY A 37 8.88 -1.59 9.88
CA GLY A 37 10.01 -1.19 9.03
C GLY A 37 11.15 -2.21 8.96
N GLN A 38 12.08 -2.00 8.01
CA GLN A 38 13.28 -2.84 7.86
C GLN A 38 14.34 -2.60 8.95
N TYR A 39 14.24 -1.53 9.73
CA TYR A 39 15.28 -1.11 10.68
C TYR A 39 15.45 -2.07 11.86
N GLY A 40 14.47 -2.95 12.12
CA GLY A 40 14.61 -4.04 13.08
C GLY A 40 15.62 -5.12 12.63
N ALA A 41 15.89 -5.23 11.33
CA ALA A 41 16.76 -6.28 10.77
C ALA A 41 18.20 -6.18 11.28
N ASP A 42 18.72 -4.97 11.43
CA ASP A 42 20.10 -4.74 11.90
C ASP A 42 20.25 -5.01 13.40
N VAL A 43 19.16 -4.95 14.15
CA VAL A 43 19.12 -5.12 15.60
C VAL A 43 18.82 -6.57 16.01
N ALA A 44 18.03 -7.29 15.20
CA ALA A 44 17.58 -8.64 15.49
C ALA A 44 18.69 -9.66 15.81
N PRO A 45 19.85 -9.69 15.10
CA PRO A 45 20.94 -10.61 15.42
C PRO A 45 21.51 -10.39 16.83
N TRP A 46 21.62 -9.14 17.26
CA TRP A 46 22.13 -8.80 18.60
C TRP A 46 21.16 -9.21 19.70
N LEU A 47 19.86 -9.03 19.47
CA LEU A 47 18.83 -9.54 20.37
C LEU A 47 18.85 -11.07 20.44
N ALA A 48 18.98 -11.76 19.31
CA ALA A 48 19.10 -13.22 19.31
C ALA A 48 20.34 -13.70 20.08
N TRP A 49 21.46 -13.01 19.92
CA TRP A 49 22.70 -13.37 20.59
C TRP A 49 22.63 -13.10 22.11
N GLY A 50 22.07 -11.95 22.49
CA GLY A 50 21.78 -11.63 23.89
C GLY A 50 20.81 -12.65 24.51
N ALA A 51 19.81 -13.12 23.77
CA ALA A 51 18.87 -14.13 24.25
C ALA A 51 19.55 -15.47 24.55
N LEU A 52 20.47 -15.91 23.67
CA LEU A 52 21.24 -17.13 23.88
C LEU A 52 22.08 -17.05 25.17
N PHE A 53 22.86 -15.98 25.33
CA PHE A 53 23.69 -15.81 26.53
C PHE A 53 22.85 -15.55 27.78
N GLY A 54 21.73 -14.85 27.66
CA GLY A 54 20.77 -14.69 28.75
C GLY A 54 20.20 -16.02 29.23
N LEU A 55 19.85 -16.92 28.31
CA LEU A 55 19.42 -18.29 28.64
C LEU A 55 20.54 -19.04 29.36
N LEU A 56 21.79 -18.97 28.86
CA LEU A 56 22.95 -19.61 29.48
C LEU A 56 23.19 -19.09 30.91
N TYR A 57 23.24 -17.77 31.10
CA TYR A 57 23.52 -17.16 32.40
C TYR A 57 22.40 -17.42 33.41
N LEU A 58 21.13 -17.32 32.99
CA LEU A 58 19.99 -17.66 33.85
C LEU A 58 19.98 -19.14 34.21
N SER A 59 20.20 -20.02 33.22
CA SER A 59 20.25 -21.46 33.47
C SER A 59 21.36 -21.80 34.46
N GLN A 60 22.56 -21.23 34.33
CA GLN A 60 23.66 -21.44 35.26
C GLN A 60 23.34 -20.88 36.66
N GLY A 61 22.78 -19.67 36.75
CA GLY A 61 22.41 -19.05 38.01
C GLY A 61 21.36 -19.86 38.77
N LEU A 62 20.29 -20.28 38.10
CA LEU A 62 19.23 -21.09 38.69
C LEU A 62 19.71 -22.51 39.05
N THR A 63 20.60 -23.09 38.24
CA THR A 63 21.19 -24.41 38.54
C THR A 63 22.09 -24.37 39.77
N ARG A 64 22.73 -23.24 40.10
CA ARG A 64 23.47 -23.10 41.38
C ARG A 64 22.55 -23.19 42.59
N LEU A 65 21.32 -22.70 42.47
CA LEU A 65 20.31 -22.76 43.54
C LEU A 65 19.62 -24.14 43.60
N TRP A 66 19.38 -24.75 42.44
CA TRP A 66 18.73 -26.06 42.31
C TRP A 66 19.49 -26.99 41.36
N PRO A 67 20.60 -27.61 41.81
CA PRO A 67 21.47 -28.40 40.94
C PRO A 67 20.78 -29.59 40.27
N GLN A 68 19.87 -30.26 40.99
CA GLN A 68 19.13 -31.41 40.49
C GLN A 68 18.10 -31.04 39.41
N ALA A 69 17.72 -29.76 39.30
CA ALA A 69 16.71 -29.29 38.37
C ALA A 69 17.30 -28.78 37.05
N GLN A 70 18.63 -28.84 36.83
CA GLN A 70 19.29 -28.32 35.63
C GLN A 70 18.55 -28.66 34.31
N PRO A 71 18.24 -29.94 33.98
CA PRO A 71 17.58 -30.26 32.71
C PRO A 71 16.18 -29.64 32.63
N ALA A 72 15.45 -29.57 33.75
CA ALA A 72 14.13 -28.95 33.80
C ALA A 72 14.21 -27.43 33.63
N ILE A 73 15.20 -26.77 34.24
CA ILE A 73 15.45 -25.32 34.10
C ILE A 73 15.75 -24.98 32.64
N THR A 74 16.72 -25.66 32.02
CA THR A 74 17.11 -25.39 30.63
C THR A 74 15.95 -25.66 29.66
N THR A 75 15.22 -26.76 29.86
CA THR A 75 14.04 -27.09 29.05
C THR A 75 12.95 -26.04 29.24
N GLY A 76 12.68 -25.62 30.48
CA GLY A 76 11.69 -24.59 30.79
C GLY A 76 12.02 -23.24 30.15
N LEU A 77 13.26 -22.76 30.27
CA LEU A 77 13.70 -21.53 29.64
C LEU A 77 13.61 -21.59 28.10
N SER A 78 14.00 -22.74 27.53
CA SER A 78 13.91 -22.97 26.08
C SER A 78 12.46 -23.00 25.61
N ALA A 79 11.57 -23.64 26.37
CA ALA A 79 10.13 -23.69 26.09
C ALA A 79 9.48 -22.31 26.19
N VAL A 80 9.87 -21.49 27.16
CA VAL A 80 9.41 -20.08 27.28
C VAL A 80 9.88 -19.25 26.10
N LEU A 81 11.14 -19.36 25.69
CA LEU A 81 11.65 -18.67 24.51
C LEU A 81 10.90 -19.10 23.25
N LEU A 82 10.70 -20.41 23.07
CA LEU A 82 9.94 -20.96 21.94
C LEU A 82 8.50 -20.46 21.95
N ALA A 83 7.82 -20.50 23.11
CA ALA A 83 6.45 -20.01 23.25
C ALA A 83 6.36 -18.52 22.93
N ALA A 84 7.29 -17.69 23.42
CA ALA A 84 7.32 -16.26 23.11
C ALA A 84 7.58 -15.98 21.63
N ALA A 85 8.44 -16.77 20.97
CA ALA A 85 8.68 -16.67 19.54
C ALA A 85 7.46 -17.11 18.72
N LEU A 86 6.78 -18.19 19.12
CA LEU A 86 5.58 -18.69 18.46
C LEU A 86 4.39 -17.73 18.63
N ILE A 87 4.14 -17.23 19.84
CA ILE A 87 3.12 -16.21 20.09
C ILE A 87 3.41 -14.98 19.22
N TRP A 88 4.66 -14.51 19.19
CA TRP A 88 5.04 -13.41 18.31
C TRP A 88 4.75 -13.72 16.84
N GLN A 89 5.09 -14.92 16.38
CA GLN A 89 4.85 -15.36 15.01
C GLN A 89 3.36 -15.47 14.66
N ILE A 90 2.52 -15.90 15.60
CA ILE A 90 1.07 -16.06 15.42
C ILE A 90 0.39 -14.69 15.27
N PHE A 91 0.81 -13.70 16.07
CA PHE A 91 0.13 -12.39 16.08
C PHE A 91 0.79 -11.34 15.18
N TRP A 92 2.11 -11.39 14.98
CA TRP A 92 2.87 -10.38 14.22
C TRP A 92 3.79 -10.97 13.14
N GLY A 93 3.80 -12.29 12.96
CA GLY A 93 4.66 -12.95 11.97
C GLY A 93 4.14 -12.83 10.55
N PHE A 94 4.98 -13.19 9.58
CA PHE A 94 4.63 -13.22 8.15
C PHE A 94 4.47 -14.65 7.60
N SER A 95 4.69 -15.70 8.41
CA SER A 95 4.54 -17.08 7.91
C SER A 95 3.06 -17.51 7.88
N PRO A 96 2.75 -18.67 7.25
CA PRO A 96 1.42 -19.25 7.28
C PRO A 96 0.88 -19.60 8.68
N LEU A 97 1.69 -19.48 9.74
CA LEU A 97 1.26 -19.67 11.13
C LEU A 97 0.64 -18.41 11.76
N ALA A 98 0.74 -17.26 11.09
CA ALA A 98 0.11 -16.03 11.56
C ALA A 98 -1.43 -16.14 11.45
N LEU A 99 -2.17 -15.51 12.36
CA LEU A 99 -3.64 -15.47 12.33
C LEU A 99 -4.20 -14.72 11.13
N ASP A 100 -3.47 -13.70 10.68
CA ASP A 100 -3.76 -12.94 9.47
C ASP A 100 -2.58 -13.09 8.50
N PRO A 101 -2.37 -14.26 7.90
CA PRO A 101 -1.22 -14.45 7.03
C PRO A 101 -1.39 -13.49 5.84
N PRO A 102 -0.32 -12.86 5.35
CA PRO A 102 -0.37 -11.88 4.26
C PRO A 102 -0.68 -12.52 2.88
N GLN A 103 -1.42 -13.63 2.84
CA GLN A 103 -1.76 -14.39 1.63
C GLN A 103 -2.49 -13.54 0.60
N SER A 104 -3.38 -12.63 1.03
CA SER A 104 -4.01 -11.65 0.13
C SER A 104 -2.99 -10.68 -0.49
N ARG A 105 -1.95 -10.29 0.26
CA ARG A 105 -0.85 -9.43 -0.22
C ARG A 105 0.15 -10.14 -1.13
N TRP A 106 0.21 -11.48 -1.06
CA TRP A 106 1.13 -12.29 -1.85
C TRP A 106 0.46 -13.02 -3.01
N ALA A 107 -0.85 -12.83 -3.16
CA ALA A 107 -1.59 -13.40 -4.27
C ALA A 107 -1.16 -12.73 -5.57
N VAL A 108 -0.60 -13.52 -6.49
CA VAL A 108 -0.25 -13.04 -7.83
C VAL A 108 -1.53 -12.96 -8.68
N THR A 109 -1.99 -11.75 -8.92
CA THR A 109 -3.21 -11.42 -9.67
C THR A 109 -3.00 -11.54 -11.19
N GLY A 110 -4.08 -11.36 -11.96
CA GLY A 110 -3.99 -11.25 -13.42
C GLY A 110 -3.12 -10.07 -13.86
N HIS A 111 -3.28 -8.93 -13.18
CA HIS A 111 -2.49 -7.72 -13.39
C HIS A 111 -0.98 -7.99 -13.15
N ASP A 112 -0.62 -8.66 -12.06
CA ASP A 112 0.80 -8.99 -11.77
C ASP A 112 1.43 -9.90 -12.83
N ARG A 113 0.65 -10.84 -13.38
CA ARG A 113 1.14 -11.72 -14.46
C ARG A 113 1.37 -10.96 -15.76
N LEU A 114 0.60 -9.90 -16.00
CA LEU A 114 0.74 -9.08 -17.19
C LEU A 114 2.10 -8.38 -17.24
N ALA A 115 2.74 -8.09 -16.10
CA ALA A 115 4.09 -7.53 -16.05
C ALA A 115 5.09 -8.30 -16.92
N GLN A 116 4.98 -9.64 -16.99
CA GLN A 116 5.89 -10.48 -17.78
C GLN A 116 5.84 -10.16 -19.28
N ARG A 117 4.68 -9.73 -19.81
CA ARG A 117 4.55 -9.28 -21.21
C ARG A 117 5.44 -8.06 -21.46
N PHE A 118 5.47 -7.09 -20.55
CA PHE A 118 6.25 -5.87 -20.71
C PHE A 118 7.73 -6.13 -20.49
N LEU A 119 8.08 -6.90 -19.46
CA LEU A 119 9.47 -7.25 -19.14
C LEU A 119 10.15 -8.02 -20.29
N ALA A 120 9.42 -8.90 -20.98
CA ALA A 120 9.94 -9.67 -22.11
C ALA A 120 10.27 -8.83 -23.36
N GLN A 121 9.73 -7.61 -23.47
CA GLN A 121 9.98 -6.71 -24.60
C GLN A 121 11.29 -5.90 -24.43
N ILE A 122 11.85 -5.87 -23.22
CA ILE A 122 13.05 -5.10 -22.89
C ILE A 122 14.28 -5.99 -23.09
N PRO A 123 15.20 -5.68 -24.03
CA PRO A 123 16.42 -6.46 -24.20
C PRO A 123 17.22 -6.60 -22.90
N PRO A 124 17.94 -7.73 -22.71
CA PRO A 124 18.67 -8.01 -21.47
C PRO A 124 19.89 -7.11 -21.24
N ASP A 125 20.35 -6.39 -22.24
CA ASP A 125 21.50 -5.48 -22.22
C ASP A 125 21.11 -4.00 -22.41
N ALA A 126 19.84 -3.71 -22.72
CA ALA A 126 19.36 -2.35 -22.93
C ALA A 126 19.31 -1.54 -21.62
N PRO A 127 19.76 -0.28 -21.61
CA PRO A 127 19.57 0.64 -20.49
C PRO A 127 18.08 0.85 -20.19
N VAL A 128 17.69 0.72 -18.93
CA VAL A 128 16.27 0.83 -18.52
C VAL A 128 16.10 1.70 -17.28
N ALA A 129 15.03 2.50 -17.25
CA ALA A 129 14.53 3.15 -16.05
C ALA A 129 13.24 2.46 -15.59
N ALA A 130 13.14 2.07 -14.33
CA ALA A 130 12.00 1.30 -13.82
C ALA A 130 11.50 1.84 -12.49
N GLN A 131 10.19 1.72 -12.27
CA GLN A 131 9.55 1.99 -10.97
C GLN A 131 9.98 0.99 -9.90
N GLY A 132 9.89 1.37 -8.62
CA GLY A 132 10.40 0.60 -7.48
C GLY A 132 10.02 -0.89 -7.42
N LYS A 133 8.76 -1.25 -7.71
CA LYS A 133 8.34 -2.67 -7.72
C LYS A 133 8.82 -3.45 -8.95
N LEU A 134 9.08 -2.78 -10.06
CA LEU A 134 9.53 -3.40 -11.31
C LEU A 134 11.06 -3.47 -11.42
N TYR A 135 11.76 -2.53 -10.77
CA TYR A 135 13.21 -2.41 -10.82
C TYR A 135 13.97 -3.69 -10.42
N PRO A 136 13.62 -4.43 -9.34
CA PRO A 136 14.32 -5.66 -8.96
C PRO A 136 14.33 -6.71 -10.08
N HIS A 137 13.26 -6.81 -10.87
CA HIS A 137 13.15 -7.73 -12.02
C HIS A 137 14.07 -7.34 -13.18
N LEU A 138 14.53 -6.09 -13.21
CA LEU A 138 15.33 -5.54 -14.29
C LEU A 138 16.79 -5.26 -13.90
N SER A 139 17.12 -5.44 -12.61
CA SER A 139 18.41 -5.06 -12.01
C SER A 139 19.62 -5.86 -12.52
N ASN A 140 19.43 -7.01 -13.16
CA ASN A 140 20.51 -7.82 -13.73
C ASN A 140 20.98 -7.30 -15.11
N ARG A 141 21.19 -5.98 -15.23
CA ARG A 141 21.58 -5.27 -16.46
C ARG A 141 22.83 -4.42 -16.21
N PRO A 142 23.63 -4.14 -17.25
CA PRO A 142 24.76 -3.22 -17.12
C PRO A 142 24.35 -1.81 -16.66
N ILE A 143 23.18 -1.34 -17.13
CA ILE A 143 22.63 -0.03 -16.81
C ILE A 143 21.15 -0.18 -16.46
N ALA A 144 20.81 0.16 -15.20
CA ALA A 144 19.44 0.25 -14.74
C ALA A 144 19.30 1.46 -13.80
N TYR A 145 18.26 2.27 -14.01
CA TYR A 145 17.92 3.40 -13.15
C TYR A 145 16.59 3.17 -12.45
N GLN A 146 16.50 3.67 -11.23
CA GLN A 146 15.23 3.74 -10.52
C GLN A 146 14.59 5.10 -10.82
N LEU A 147 13.30 5.07 -11.21
CA LEU A 147 12.53 6.31 -11.35
C LEU A 147 12.59 7.13 -10.05
N PRO A 148 12.63 8.48 -10.13
CA PRO A 148 12.38 9.31 -11.31
C PRO A 148 13.60 9.52 -12.23
N ASN A 149 14.75 8.91 -11.94
CA ASN A 149 15.94 9.08 -12.77
C ASN A 149 15.80 8.26 -14.06
N VAL A 150 15.73 8.95 -15.21
CA VAL A 150 15.64 8.31 -16.54
C VAL A 150 17.00 8.24 -17.22
N ASN A 151 17.81 9.32 -17.12
CA ASN A 151 19.16 9.41 -17.68
C ASN A 151 19.23 8.92 -19.15
N GLU A 152 20.21 8.09 -19.50
CA GLU A 152 20.39 7.50 -20.82
C GLU A 152 19.55 6.23 -21.08
N ALA A 153 18.53 5.94 -20.26
CA ALA A 153 17.67 4.76 -20.46
C ALA A 153 17.05 4.74 -21.87
N GLU A 154 17.09 3.61 -22.56
CA GLU A 154 16.35 3.41 -23.81
C GLU A 154 14.88 3.06 -23.52
N TYR A 155 14.62 2.35 -22.42
CA TYR A 155 13.29 1.92 -22.01
C TYR A 155 12.90 2.54 -20.67
N VAL A 156 11.65 2.95 -20.53
CA VAL A 156 11.07 3.35 -19.24
C VAL A 156 9.84 2.49 -18.98
N ILE A 157 9.80 1.81 -17.83
CA ILE A 157 8.67 0.96 -17.44
C ILE A 157 8.10 1.37 -16.10
N MET A 158 6.78 1.49 -16.05
CA MET A 158 6.03 1.85 -14.85
C MET A 158 4.67 1.17 -14.82
N ASP A 159 4.13 1.04 -13.63
CA ASP A 159 2.77 0.60 -13.33
C ASP A 159 2.12 1.67 -12.47
N VAL A 160 1.07 2.30 -13.00
CA VAL A 160 0.42 3.42 -12.34
C VAL A 160 -0.54 2.98 -11.24
N THR A 161 -0.88 1.68 -11.17
CA THR A 161 -1.89 1.13 -10.25
C THR A 161 -1.29 0.72 -8.92
N ASN A 162 0.01 0.39 -8.92
CA ASN A 162 0.74 0.00 -7.73
C ASN A 162 1.25 1.20 -6.94
N GLU A 163 1.62 0.94 -5.68
CA GLU A 163 2.29 1.92 -4.81
C GLU A 163 3.49 2.55 -5.54
N THR A 164 3.39 3.85 -5.82
CA THR A 164 4.38 4.59 -6.62
C THR A 164 5.58 5.05 -5.79
N TRP A 165 5.60 4.76 -4.49
CA TRP A 165 6.67 5.12 -3.57
C TRP A 165 8.06 4.70 -4.13
N PRO A 166 9.09 5.58 -4.08
CA PRO A 166 9.15 6.86 -3.37
C PRO A 166 8.61 8.07 -4.14
N ILE A 167 7.99 7.86 -5.30
CA ILE A 167 7.49 8.94 -6.15
C ILE A 167 6.02 9.20 -5.82
N HIS A 168 5.65 10.46 -5.62
CA HIS A 168 4.25 10.83 -5.47
C HIS A 168 3.47 10.55 -6.77
N PRO A 169 2.21 10.08 -6.74
CA PRO A 169 1.45 9.79 -7.97
C PRO A 169 1.39 10.95 -8.97
N ASN A 170 1.18 12.18 -8.49
CA ASN A 170 1.18 13.38 -9.35
C ASN A 170 2.54 13.59 -10.03
N ASP A 171 3.65 13.31 -9.35
CA ASP A 171 4.99 13.44 -9.93
C ASP A 171 5.25 12.35 -10.97
N LEU A 172 4.74 11.13 -10.77
CA LEU A 172 4.80 10.06 -11.78
C LEU A 172 4.01 10.43 -13.04
N ARG A 173 2.81 11.00 -12.88
CA ARG A 173 2.01 11.52 -13.98
C ARG A 173 2.73 12.66 -14.69
N ALA A 174 3.27 13.64 -13.95
CA ALA A 174 4.01 14.76 -14.50
C ALA A 174 5.28 14.31 -15.25
N LEU A 175 6.01 13.33 -14.71
CA LEU A 175 7.16 12.71 -15.36
C LEU A 175 6.76 12.04 -16.68
N THR A 176 5.67 11.29 -16.68
CA THR A 176 5.16 10.60 -17.89
C THR A 176 4.75 11.60 -18.95
N ASP A 177 3.97 12.61 -18.59
CA ASP A 177 3.59 13.70 -19.48
C ASP A 177 4.84 14.40 -20.04
N LYS A 178 5.86 14.64 -19.22
CA LYS A 178 7.13 15.24 -19.65
C LYS A 178 7.86 14.36 -20.67
N LEU A 179 7.95 13.05 -20.44
CA LEU A 179 8.61 12.11 -21.34
C LEU A 179 7.89 12.00 -22.70
N LEU A 180 6.56 11.97 -22.68
CA LEU A 180 5.77 11.90 -23.92
C LEU A 180 5.76 13.23 -24.68
N LYS A 181 5.68 14.37 -23.97
CA LYS A 181 5.69 15.71 -24.58
C LYS A 181 7.06 16.13 -25.11
N SER A 182 8.16 15.55 -24.60
CA SER A 182 9.51 15.87 -25.10
C SER A 182 9.73 15.36 -26.53
N GLY A 183 8.95 14.36 -26.98
CA GLY A 183 9.14 13.67 -28.26
C GLY A 183 10.36 12.75 -28.28
N GLU A 184 11.08 12.62 -27.16
CA GLU A 184 12.23 11.74 -27.02
C GLU A 184 11.80 10.29 -26.74
N PHE A 185 10.65 10.12 -26.08
CA PHE A 185 10.04 8.84 -25.77
C PHE A 185 8.62 8.76 -26.34
N GLY A 186 8.27 7.55 -26.78
CA GLY A 186 6.91 7.18 -27.14
C GLY A 186 6.47 5.90 -26.45
N VAL A 187 5.17 5.64 -26.51
CA VAL A 187 4.50 4.44 -26.00
C VAL A 187 4.83 3.27 -26.93
N LEU A 188 5.60 2.31 -26.41
CA LEU A 188 5.87 1.04 -27.08
C LEU A 188 4.74 0.03 -26.82
N ASP A 189 4.32 -0.08 -25.56
CA ASP A 189 3.20 -0.93 -25.13
C ASP A 189 2.54 -0.33 -23.88
N ALA A 190 1.22 -0.50 -23.76
CA ALA A 190 0.48 -0.07 -22.58
C ALA A 190 -0.84 -0.84 -22.44
N ALA A 191 -1.07 -1.38 -21.25
CA ALA A 191 -2.27 -2.15 -20.93
C ALA A 191 -2.45 -2.23 -19.42
N ASP A 192 -3.69 -2.11 -18.95
CA ASP A 192 -4.06 -2.34 -17.55
C ASP A 192 -3.17 -1.57 -16.55
N GLY A 193 -2.89 -0.30 -16.83
CA GLY A 193 -2.05 0.56 -15.97
C GLY A 193 -0.54 0.41 -16.13
N TYR A 194 -0.06 -0.64 -16.82
CA TYR A 194 1.34 -0.72 -17.24
C TYR A 194 1.61 0.19 -18.43
N LEU A 195 2.75 0.85 -18.39
CA LEU A 195 3.25 1.70 -19.46
C LEU A 195 4.72 1.38 -19.72
N LEU A 196 5.01 0.94 -20.94
CA LEU A 196 6.36 0.76 -21.46
C LEU A 196 6.63 1.83 -22.52
N LEU A 197 7.53 2.74 -22.19
CA LEU A 197 8.02 3.75 -23.11
C LEU A 197 9.37 3.32 -23.69
N ARG A 198 9.61 3.71 -24.93
CA ARG A 198 10.90 3.54 -25.57
C ARG A 198 11.34 4.82 -26.26
N ARG A 199 12.63 5.08 -26.15
CA ARG A 199 13.30 6.22 -26.77
C ARG A 199 13.22 6.13 -28.29
N GLY A 200 12.81 7.21 -28.94
CA GLY A 200 12.66 7.29 -30.41
C GLY A 200 11.36 6.70 -30.95
N GLU A 201 10.48 6.15 -30.10
CA GLU A 201 9.12 5.78 -30.53
C GLU A 201 8.27 7.05 -30.73
N ALA A 202 7.43 7.03 -31.77
CA ALA A 202 6.67 8.21 -32.19
C ALA A 202 5.27 8.33 -31.56
N GLU A 203 4.67 7.20 -31.16
CA GLU A 203 3.32 7.22 -30.59
C GLU A 203 3.36 7.79 -29.17
N THR A 204 2.49 8.75 -28.88
CA THR A 204 2.41 9.40 -27.55
C THR A 204 1.05 9.24 -26.91
N ARG A 205 0.07 8.71 -27.64
CA ARG A 205 -1.27 8.43 -27.12
C ARG A 205 -1.30 7.09 -26.42
N LEU A 206 -1.92 7.08 -25.24
CA LEU A 206 -2.19 5.86 -24.50
C LEU A 206 -3.33 5.09 -25.20
N PRO A 207 -3.14 3.80 -25.53
CA PRO A 207 -4.20 2.97 -26.10
C PRO A 207 -5.31 2.73 -25.08
N THR A 208 -6.52 2.41 -25.54
CA THR A 208 -7.68 2.18 -24.65
C THR A 208 -7.40 1.10 -23.61
N ALA A 209 -6.65 0.06 -23.98
CA ALA A 209 -6.28 -1.05 -23.10
C ALA A 209 -5.50 -0.58 -21.86
N PHE A 210 -4.79 0.56 -21.93
CA PHE A 210 -4.11 1.12 -20.76
C PHE A 210 -5.08 1.38 -19.60
N TYR A 211 -6.31 1.81 -19.90
CA TYR A 211 -7.31 2.17 -18.88
C TYR A 211 -8.09 0.97 -18.31
N ASP A 212 -7.74 -0.28 -18.67
CA ASP A 212 -8.45 -1.47 -18.19
C ASP A 212 -8.40 -1.61 -16.65
N PHE A 213 -7.35 -1.09 -15.99
CA PHE A 213 -7.21 -1.14 -14.53
C PHE A 213 -8.34 -0.45 -13.78
N ALA A 214 -8.97 0.53 -14.43
CA ALA A 214 -10.04 1.34 -13.86
C ALA A 214 -11.42 0.79 -14.22
N ARG A 215 -11.53 -0.04 -15.26
CA ARG A 215 -12.81 -0.44 -15.84
C ARG A 215 -13.24 -1.79 -15.28
N VAL A 216 -14.52 -1.92 -14.96
CA VAL A 216 -15.09 -3.15 -14.39
C VAL A 216 -16.36 -3.54 -15.12
N THR A 217 -16.63 -4.83 -15.27
CA THR A 217 -17.88 -5.33 -15.87
C THR A 217 -18.89 -5.78 -14.84
N ASP A 218 -18.42 -6.45 -13.79
CA ASP A 218 -19.25 -7.01 -12.74
C ASP A 218 -19.14 -6.15 -11.48
N VAL A 219 -20.19 -5.39 -11.18
CA VAL A 219 -20.23 -4.47 -10.03
C VAL A 219 -21.05 -5.11 -8.91
N THR A 220 -20.35 -5.60 -7.89
CA THR A 220 -20.96 -6.17 -6.66
C THR A 220 -20.31 -5.57 -5.41
N PRO A 221 -20.63 -4.31 -5.07
CA PRO A 221 -20.06 -3.64 -3.90
C PRO A 221 -20.52 -4.29 -2.60
N GLN A 222 -19.64 -4.28 -1.60
CA GLN A 222 -19.93 -4.70 -0.23
C GLN A 222 -21.08 -3.87 0.37
N TYR A 223 -21.05 -2.56 0.14
CA TYR A 223 -22.09 -1.61 0.57
C TYR A 223 -22.77 -0.99 -0.66
N PRO A 224 -23.83 -1.62 -1.21
CA PRO A 224 -24.55 -1.09 -2.35
C PRO A 224 -25.32 0.18 -1.99
N LEU A 225 -25.25 1.18 -2.87
CA LEU A 225 -26.01 2.43 -2.77
C LEU A 225 -26.27 2.99 -4.17
N ALA A 226 -27.18 3.93 -4.31
CA ALA A 226 -27.41 4.61 -5.58
C ALA A 226 -27.54 6.10 -5.33
N VAL A 227 -26.47 6.84 -5.66
CA VAL A 227 -26.40 8.30 -5.50
C VAL A 227 -25.96 8.91 -6.82
N GLU A 228 -26.77 9.83 -7.34
CA GLU A 228 -26.48 10.54 -8.59
C GLU A 228 -25.92 11.94 -8.31
N PHE A 229 -24.94 12.34 -9.12
CA PHE A 229 -24.28 13.65 -9.07
C PHE A 229 -24.50 14.37 -10.39
N GLY A 230 -25.22 15.49 -10.34
CA GLY A 230 -25.50 16.34 -11.51
C GLY A 230 -26.23 15.65 -12.66
N GLY A 231 -26.82 14.47 -12.44
CA GLY A 231 -27.39 13.62 -13.51
C GLY A 231 -26.35 12.97 -14.43
N LYS A 232 -25.05 13.18 -14.18
CA LYS A 232 -23.95 12.72 -15.05
C LYS A 232 -23.25 11.47 -14.54
N LEU A 233 -23.12 11.37 -13.21
CA LEU A 233 -22.41 10.28 -12.54
C LEU A 233 -23.32 9.61 -11.52
N ARG A 234 -23.20 8.29 -11.38
CA ARG A 234 -23.84 7.53 -10.32
C ARG A 234 -22.80 6.74 -9.52
N LEU A 235 -22.79 6.91 -8.20
CA LEU A 235 -22.10 6.03 -7.28
C LEU A 235 -23.01 4.84 -6.96
N LEU A 236 -22.51 3.63 -7.22
CA LEU A 236 -23.21 2.35 -7.10
C LEU A 236 -22.95 1.63 -5.75
N GLY A 237 -21.94 2.08 -5.01
CA GLY A 237 -21.52 1.45 -3.77
C GLY A 237 -20.03 1.56 -3.53
N PHE A 238 -19.58 0.95 -2.45
CA PHE A 238 -18.17 0.90 -2.09
C PHE A 238 -17.80 -0.39 -1.34
N ASP A 239 -16.51 -0.70 -1.36
CA ASP A 239 -15.88 -1.71 -0.50
C ASP A 239 -14.94 -1.04 0.49
N VAL A 240 -14.87 -1.59 1.69
CA VAL A 240 -13.87 -1.21 2.70
C VAL A 240 -12.73 -2.22 2.66
N LEU A 241 -11.52 -1.73 2.43
CA LEU A 241 -10.31 -2.53 2.28
C LEU A 241 -9.37 -2.19 3.43
N ASP A 242 -9.55 -2.90 4.55
CA ASP A 242 -8.76 -2.73 5.77
C ASP A 242 -7.45 -3.51 5.74
N ASP A 243 -6.42 -2.90 6.30
CA ASP A 243 -5.11 -3.50 6.57
C ASP A 243 -4.83 -3.47 8.08
N PRO A 244 -5.28 -4.48 8.85
CA PRO A 244 -5.17 -4.48 10.31
C PRO A 244 -3.72 -4.38 10.81
N ARG A 245 -2.76 -4.86 10.01
CA ARG A 245 -1.33 -4.82 10.35
C ARG A 245 -0.76 -3.41 10.25
N ARG A 246 -1.15 -2.66 9.22
CA ARG A 246 -0.73 -1.26 9.04
C ARG A 246 -1.66 -0.27 9.73
N ARG A 247 -2.83 -0.73 10.20
CA ARG A 247 -3.92 0.12 10.70
C ARG A 247 -4.31 1.19 9.70
N GLU A 248 -4.31 0.80 8.42
CA GLU A 248 -4.66 1.65 7.31
C GLU A 248 -5.92 1.09 6.65
N THR A 249 -6.77 1.98 6.15
CA THR A 249 -7.99 1.63 5.43
C THR A 249 -7.96 2.34 4.08
N SER A 250 -8.37 1.63 3.04
CA SER A 250 -8.71 2.22 1.75
C SER A 250 -10.16 1.91 1.40
N VAL A 251 -10.77 2.77 0.58
CA VAL A 251 -12.14 2.58 0.09
C VAL A 251 -12.12 2.49 -1.42
N ARG A 252 -12.74 1.45 -1.96
CA ARG A 252 -12.99 1.30 -3.40
C ARG A 252 -14.41 1.76 -3.70
N LEU A 253 -14.55 2.71 -4.61
CA LEU A 253 -15.82 3.29 -5.04
C LEU A 253 -16.16 2.78 -6.44
N TYR A 254 -17.42 2.41 -6.66
CA TYR A 254 -17.93 1.95 -7.94
C TYR A 254 -18.81 3.01 -8.60
N TRP A 255 -18.39 3.49 -9.76
CA TRP A 255 -19.05 4.57 -10.48
C TRP A 255 -19.65 4.09 -11.79
N GLN A 256 -20.70 4.77 -12.25
CA GLN A 256 -21.27 4.65 -13.58
C GLN A 256 -21.39 6.04 -14.22
N ALA A 257 -20.92 6.18 -15.45
CA ALA A 257 -21.23 7.35 -16.27
C ALA A 257 -22.65 7.21 -16.85
N LEU A 258 -23.52 8.19 -16.61
CA LEU A 258 -24.90 8.19 -17.08
C LEU A 258 -25.04 8.88 -18.45
N GLU A 259 -24.27 9.95 -18.64
CA GLU A 259 -24.26 10.80 -19.83
C GLU A 259 -22.81 11.16 -20.22
N PRO A 260 -22.56 11.69 -21.43
CA PRO A 260 -21.26 12.25 -21.77
C PRO A 260 -20.83 13.35 -20.79
N ILE A 261 -19.57 13.30 -20.34
CA ILE A 261 -19.02 14.22 -19.35
C ILE A 261 -18.04 15.16 -20.07
N GLU A 262 -18.48 16.39 -20.35
CA GLU A 262 -17.66 17.41 -21.01
C GLU A 262 -16.88 18.29 -20.01
N ASP A 263 -17.35 18.33 -18.75
CA ASP A 263 -16.71 19.11 -17.69
C ASP A 263 -15.52 18.35 -17.10
N ASP A 264 -14.53 19.08 -16.60
CA ASP A 264 -13.44 18.50 -15.81
C ASP A 264 -13.96 18.19 -14.39
N LEU A 265 -14.63 17.04 -14.28
CA LEU A 265 -15.21 16.60 -13.03
C LEU A 265 -14.18 15.88 -12.16
N ARG A 266 -14.11 16.30 -10.89
CA ARG A 266 -13.28 15.69 -9.85
C ARG A 266 -14.14 14.92 -8.86
N LEU A 267 -13.88 13.62 -8.73
CA LEU A 267 -14.39 12.78 -7.65
C LEU A 267 -13.70 13.19 -6.35
N TYR A 268 -14.48 13.40 -5.30
CA TYR A 268 -13.98 13.93 -4.04
C TYR A 268 -14.52 13.11 -2.85
N PRO A 269 -14.02 11.88 -2.64
CA PRO A 269 -14.23 11.17 -1.40
C PRO A 269 -13.38 11.81 -0.29
N PHE A 270 -13.93 11.89 0.91
CA PHE A 270 -13.25 12.36 2.11
C PHE A 270 -13.79 11.64 3.35
N PHE A 271 -12.98 11.60 4.40
CA PHE A 271 -13.27 10.88 5.61
C PHE A 271 -13.46 11.85 6.77
N VAL A 272 -14.47 11.58 7.60
CA VAL A 272 -14.75 12.37 8.80
C VAL A 272 -14.82 11.50 10.03
N ASP A 273 -14.43 12.06 11.17
CA ASP A 273 -14.54 11.41 12.48
C ASP A 273 -15.95 11.55 13.07
N GLU A 274 -16.16 11.00 14.28
CA GLU A 274 -17.45 11.10 14.98
C GLU A 274 -17.86 12.53 15.34
N ALA A 275 -16.89 13.44 15.47
CA ALA A 275 -17.13 14.86 15.72
C ALA A 275 -17.42 15.65 14.43
N GLY A 276 -17.39 14.99 13.27
CA GLY A 276 -17.57 15.60 11.95
C GLY A 276 -16.33 16.36 11.46
N GLN A 277 -15.17 16.17 12.08
CA GLN A 277 -13.91 16.74 11.62
C GLN A 277 -13.34 15.89 10.48
N VAL A 278 -12.76 16.55 9.48
CA VAL A 278 -12.12 15.86 8.35
C VAL A 278 -10.83 15.19 8.81
N ILE A 279 -10.76 13.88 8.62
CA ILE A 279 -9.57 13.06 8.87
C ILE A 279 -8.64 13.13 7.67
N GLU A 280 -9.18 12.95 6.46
CA GLU A 280 -8.40 12.83 5.22
C GLU A 280 -9.23 13.23 3.99
N THR A 281 -8.57 13.86 3.01
CA THR A 281 -9.13 14.21 1.69
C THR A 281 -8.26 13.64 0.56
N THR A 282 -8.65 13.87 -0.69
CA THR A 282 -7.86 13.43 -1.86
C THR A 282 -6.94 14.53 -2.42
N ASP A 283 -6.72 15.63 -1.70
CA ASP A 283 -5.88 16.74 -2.17
C ASP A 283 -4.39 16.37 -2.17
N GLU A 284 -3.92 15.80 -1.05
CA GLU A 284 -2.57 15.26 -0.93
C GLU A 284 -2.47 13.82 -1.41
N ARG A 285 -3.61 13.11 -1.49
CA ARG A 285 -3.68 11.69 -1.83
C ARG A 285 -4.65 11.46 -2.99
N PRO A 286 -4.23 11.76 -4.24
CA PRO A 286 -5.11 11.67 -5.39
C PRO A 286 -5.58 10.24 -5.68
N LEU A 287 -6.79 10.11 -6.22
CA LEU A 287 -7.27 8.85 -6.77
C LEU A 287 -6.48 8.54 -8.06
N ILE A 288 -5.77 7.42 -8.09
CA ILE A 288 -5.02 6.97 -9.27
C ILE A 288 -5.91 6.92 -10.51
N THR A 289 -7.13 6.37 -10.37
CA THR A 289 -8.11 6.34 -11.46
C THR A 289 -8.39 7.73 -12.01
N GLN A 290 -8.64 8.72 -11.15
CA GLN A 290 -8.93 10.07 -11.64
C GLN A 290 -7.70 10.72 -12.29
N LEU A 291 -6.52 10.45 -11.74
CA LEU A 291 -5.27 11.01 -12.26
C LEU A 291 -4.94 10.49 -13.66
N TRP A 292 -5.33 9.27 -14.02
CA TRP A 292 -4.99 8.66 -15.31
C TRP A 292 -6.18 8.46 -16.24
N TYR A 293 -7.37 8.23 -15.68
CA TYR A 293 -8.63 7.97 -16.36
C TYR A 293 -9.76 8.85 -15.76
N PRO A 294 -9.67 10.18 -15.91
CA PRO A 294 -10.65 11.11 -15.34
C PRO A 294 -12.05 10.92 -15.95
N PRO A 295 -13.13 11.38 -15.26
CA PRO A 295 -14.51 11.24 -15.72
C PRO A 295 -14.78 11.69 -17.15
N ALA A 296 -14.05 12.70 -17.65
CA ALA A 296 -14.17 13.17 -19.04
C ALA A 296 -13.83 12.11 -20.10
N LEU A 297 -13.12 11.03 -19.72
CA LEU A 297 -12.80 9.91 -20.61
C LEU A 297 -13.79 8.74 -20.52
N TRP A 298 -14.75 8.80 -19.60
CA TRP A 298 -15.70 7.71 -19.36
C TRP A 298 -16.81 7.75 -20.40
N ARG A 299 -17.18 6.57 -20.90
CA ARG A 299 -18.26 6.42 -21.87
C ARG A 299 -19.60 6.27 -21.14
N PRO A 300 -20.71 6.78 -21.69
CA PRO A 300 -22.02 6.52 -21.12
C PRO A 300 -22.28 5.01 -20.95
N GLY A 301 -22.73 4.62 -19.76
CA GLY A 301 -22.96 3.23 -19.37
C GLY A 301 -21.74 2.48 -18.83
N GLU A 302 -20.54 3.05 -18.93
CA GLU A 302 -19.30 2.45 -18.42
C GLU A 302 -19.25 2.44 -16.90
N TYR A 303 -18.71 1.34 -16.33
CA TYR A 303 -18.47 1.21 -14.91
C TYR A 303 -16.98 1.37 -14.60
N VAL A 304 -16.69 2.21 -13.61
CA VAL A 304 -15.31 2.60 -13.25
C VAL A 304 -15.10 2.45 -11.75
N ILE A 305 -13.95 1.87 -11.37
CA ILE A 305 -13.50 1.80 -9.99
C ILE A 305 -12.55 2.94 -9.66
N ALA A 306 -12.74 3.59 -8.52
CA ALA A 306 -11.80 4.56 -7.97
C ALA A 306 -11.48 4.18 -6.52
N GLN A 307 -10.21 3.98 -6.22
CA GLN A 307 -9.77 3.54 -4.90
C GLN A 307 -8.94 4.62 -4.21
N THR A 308 -9.25 4.93 -2.95
CA THR A 308 -8.42 5.82 -2.13
C THR A 308 -7.10 5.15 -1.78
N MET A 309 -6.06 5.95 -1.53
CA MET A 309 -4.85 5.40 -0.94
C MET A 309 -5.10 4.93 0.50
N PRO A 310 -4.44 3.86 0.98
CA PRO A 310 -4.54 3.41 2.35
C PRO A 310 -4.10 4.51 3.34
N TRP A 311 -4.89 4.73 4.39
CA TRP A 311 -4.61 5.76 5.40
C TRP A 311 -5.11 5.35 6.79
N PRO A 312 -4.46 5.76 7.90
CA PRO A 312 -4.96 5.47 9.25
C PRO A 312 -6.17 6.35 9.59
N LEU A 313 -7.37 5.86 9.23
CA LEU A 313 -8.64 6.54 9.49
C LEU A 313 -9.10 6.46 10.97
N GLY A 314 -8.42 5.65 11.79
CA GLY A 314 -8.83 5.37 13.17
C GLY A 314 -9.97 4.35 13.27
N ASP A 315 -10.45 4.13 14.50
CA ASP A 315 -11.42 3.06 14.79
C ASP A 315 -12.85 3.37 14.32
N ARG A 316 -13.17 4.66 14.16
CA ARG A 316 -14.51 5.13 13.77
C ARG A 316 -14.39 6.30 12.82
N TRP A 317 -14.95 6.12 11.64
CA TRP A 317 -14.94 7.10 10.57
C TRP A 317 -16.22 6.97 9.74
N SER A 318 -16.57 8.03 9.01
CA SER A 318 -17.63 8.02 8.00
C SER A 318 -17.05 8.44 6.66
N LEU A 319 -17.47 7.74 5.59
CA LEU A 319 -17.17 8.12 4.22
C LEU A 319 -18.18 9.17 3.74
N ALA A 320 -17.68 10.30 3.29
CA ALA A 320 -18.44 11.27 2.52
C ALA A 320 -17.90 11.32 1.10
N VAL A 321 -18.81 11.53 0.14
CA VAL A 321 -18.45 11.57 -1.29
C VAL A 321 -19.12 12.76 -1.95
N GLY A 322 -18.33 13.53 -2.68
CA GLY A 322 -18.81 14.57 -3.57
C GLY A 322 -18.22 14.46 -4.97
N VAL A 323 -18.76 15.27 -5.88
CA VAL A 323 -18.18 15.51 -7.20
C VAL A 323 -18.11 17.02 -7.41
N LEU A 324 -16.96 17.50 -7.87
CA LEU A 324 -16.66 18.90 -8.11
C LEU A 324 -16.53 19.17 -9.62
N ALA A 325 -17.02 20.31 -10.07
CA ALA A 325 -16.68 20.95 -11.35
C ALA A 325 -15.67 22.08 -11.06
N GLY A 326 -14.47 21.68 -10.62
CA GLY A 326 -13.42 22.56 -10.10
C GLY A 326 -12.59 21.87 -9.01
N ASP A 327 -11.74 22.64 -8.33
CA ASP A 327 -10.74 22.11 -7.40
C ASP A 327 -11.07 22.33 -5.92
N GLU A 328 -11.93 23.30 -5.61
CA GLU A 328 -12.13 23.76 -4.23
C GLU A 328 -13.39 23.16 -3.60
N TRP A 329 -13.20 22.22 -2.67
CA TRP A 329 -14.33 21.67 -1.91
C TRP A 329 -15.10 22.75 -1.17
N SER A 330 -14.45 23.79 -0.63
CA SER A 330 -15.10 24.88 0.10
C SER A 330 -16.06 25.72 -0.74
N ASP A 331 -15.88 25.75 -2.06
CA ASP A 331 -16.76 26.48 -2.97
C ASP A 331 -17.99 25.63 -3.32
N TRP A 332 -19.12 25.98 -2.72
CA TRP A 332 -20.38 25.28 -2.93
C TRP A 332 -20.90 25.36 -4.37
N SER A 333 -20.49 26.38 -5.13
CA SER A 333 -20.90 26.52 -6.54
C SER A 333 -20.23 25.50 -7.45
N GLN A 334 -19.08 24.95 -7.03
CA GLN A 334 -18.35 23.92 -7.75
C GLN A 334 -18.89 22.51 -7.44
N ARG A 335 -19.74 22.33 -6.42
CA ARG A 335 -20.27 21.02 -6.04
C ARG A 335 -21.47 20.64 -6.91
N LEU A 336 -21.43 19.44 -7.48
CA LEU A 336 -22.57 18.93 -8.24
C LEU A 336 -23.74 18.62 -7.29
N PRO A 337 -24.99 18.87 -7.73
CA PRO A 337 -26.18 18.55 -6.93
C PRO A 337 -26.31 17.03 -6.78
N VAL A 338 -26.74 16.60 -5.59
CA VAL A 338 -26.81 15.19 -5.19
C VAL A 338 -28.26 14.72 -5.16
N ARG A 339 -28.53 13.54 -5.74
CA ARG A 339 -29.81 12.83 -5.62
C ARG A 339 -29.59 11.42 -5.10
N VAL A 340 -30.07 11.16 -3.88
CA VAL A 340 -30.04 9.81 -3.28
C VAL A 340 -31.24 9.01 -3.76
N LEU A 341 -30.99 7.91 -4.46
CA LEU A 341 -32.02 6.96 -4.91
C LEU A 341 -32.17 5.81 -3.90
N SER A 342 -31.07 5.31 -3.36
CA SER A 342 -31.03 4.35 -2.27
C SER A 342 -29.73 4.49 -1.47
N SER A 343 -29.80 4.25 -0.16
CA SER A 343 -28.64 4.17 0.72
C SER A 343 -28.78 2.97 1.66
N PRO A 344 -27.68 2.34 2.10
CA PRO A 344 -27.75 1.39 3.20
C PRO A 344 -28.36 2.08 4.42
N SER A 345 -29.34 1.44 5.05
CA SER A 345 -29.99 1.94 6.27
C SER A 345 -28.95 2.07 7.38
N SER A 346 -28.98 3.18 8.12
CA SER A 346 -28.11 3.48 9.27
C SER A 346 -28.30 2.55 10.49
N GLU A 347 -28.96 1.39 10.32
CA GLU A 347 -29.31 0.43 11.37
C GLU A 347 -28.59 -0.93 11.25
N GLU A 348 -27.56 -1.07 10.40
CA GLU A 348 -26.66 -2.23 10.53
C GLU A 348 -25.58 -1.95 11.59
N PRO A 349 -25.57 -2.72 12.70
CA PRO A 349 -24.75 -2.41 13.86
C PRO A 349 -23.29 -2.81 13.64
N GLY A 350 -22.39 -1.86 13.93
CA GLY A 350 -21.09 -2.14 14.53
C GLY A 350 -20.12 -2.99 13.71
N ILE A 351 -19.13 -2.32 13.12
CA ILE A 351 -17.80 -2.91 12.95
C ILE A 351 -17.29 -3.23 14.35
N THR A 352 -17.55 -4.45 14.79
CA THR A 352 -16.87 -5.03 15.95
C THR A 352 -15.50 -5.46 15.46
N ALA A 353 -14.47 -4.69 15.85
CA ALA A 353 -13.12 -5.23 15.85
C ALA A 353 -13.15 -6.59 16.58
N PRO A 354 -12.39 -7.61 16.12
CA PRO A 354 -12.28 -8.84 16.87
C PRO A 354 -11.84 -8.48 18.31
N PRO A 355 -12.40 -9.13 19.35
CA PRO A 355 -12.12 -8.77 20.72
C PRO A 355 -10.61 -8.77 20.94
N SER A 356 -10.08 -7.65 21.41
CA SER A 356 -8.77 -7.59 22.02
C SER A 356 -8.80 -8.52 23.23
N GLY A 357 -8.33 -9.76 23.04
CA GLY A 357 -8.08 -10.69 24.12
C GLY A 357 -7.08 -10.08 25.10
N GLY A 358 -7.44 -10.09 26.38
CA GLY A 358 -6.60 -9.64 27.47
C GLY A 358 -5.46 -10.57 27.84
#